data_AF-K0VIZ5-F1
#
_entry.id   AF-K0VIZ5-F1
#
_cell.length_a   1.000
_cell.length_b   1.000
_cell.length_c   1.000
_cell.angle_alpha   90.00
_cell.angle_beta   90.00
_cell.angle_gamma   90.00
#
_symmetry.space_group_name_H-M   'P 1'
#
loop_
_entity.id
_entity.type
_entity.pdbx_description
1 polymer ?
#
loop_
_entity_poly.entity_id
_entity_poly.type
_entity_poly.pdbx_seq_one_letter_code
_entity_poly.pdbx_strand_id
1 'polypeptide(L)'
;MRHLTFSWQGVIALVLCIAALTSLPLLGEGMTRPLSDGTASLIFIIVAAAALLSFAPQPPAYRATVLFIGAHGAAWMLLSALSGNEATATRAFFLLLFASWLLAWRCVTELSKLQPVTTFGKSSLQLLIPAIFGAWILILWEAVTRGAGVPFILLPPPSAIGARIMASLPILGDDVRQTIFKAVLIGYVVGCLSGFVVAVLADRVAFLRRGLLPIGNMVSALPIIGIAPVVVMWFGFDWPSKAAVVIIMTFFPMLVNTVAGLAASGSMER
;
A
#
# COMPACT_ATOMS: atom_id res chain seq x y z
N MET A 1 44.01 13.24 3.40
CA MET A 1 43.51 12.75 2.10
C MET A 1 42.08 12.28 2.30
N ARG A 2 41.08 12.89 1.65
CA ARG A 2 39.68 12.43 1.78
C ARG A 2 39.50 11.17 0.92
N HIS A 3 39.27 10.02 1.54
CA HIS A 3 39.09 8.75 0.85
C HIS A 3 37.72 8.69 0.14
N LEU A 4 37.69 8.15 -1.08
CA LEU A 4 36.45 7.87 -1.82
C LEU A 4 35.53 6.94 -1.01
N THR A 5 34.22 7.21 -1.07
CA THR A 5 33.21 6.39 -0.38
C THR A 5 32.53 5.45 -1.35
N PHE A 6 33.20 4.33 -1.64
CA PHE A 6 32.64 3.29 -2.49
C PHE A 6 31.49 2.58 -1.80
N SER A 7 30.44 2.27 -2.58
CA SER A 7 29.34 1.40 -2.14
C SER A 7 29.12 0.35 -3.21
N TRP A 8 28.78 -0.87 -2.79
CA TRP A 8 28.50 -1.95 -3.74
C TRP A 8 27.30 -1.59 -4.63
N GLN A 9 26.27 -0.89 -4.10
CA GLN A 9 25.11 -0.48 -4.90
C GLN A 9 25.51 0.43 -6.06
N GLY A 10 26.33 1.44 -5.78
CA GLY A 10 26.80 2.37 -6.82
C GLY A 10 27.72 1.71 -7.85
N VAL A 11 28.56 0.76 -7.41
CA VAL A 11 29.47 0.04 -8.31
C VAL A 11 28.66 -0.86 -9.25
N ILE A 12 27.72 -1.64 -8.71
CA ILE A 12 26.85 -2.48 -9.54
C ILE A 12 25.99 -1.62 -10.47
N ALA A 13 25.46 -0.49 -10.01
CA ALA A 13 24.70 0.43 -10.87
C ALA A 13 25.52 0.94 -12.06
N LEU A 14 26.82 1.26 -11.87
CA LEU A 14 27.70 1.63 -12.99
C LEU A 14 27.97 0.48 -13.95
N VAL A 15 28.22 -0.73 -13.42
CA VAL A 15 28.42 -1.92 -14.24
C VAL A 15 27.18 -2.18 -15.10
N LEU A 16 25.98 -2.08 -14.53
CA LEU A 16 24.72 -2.23 -15.24
C LEU A 16 24.51 -1.12 -16.27
N CYS A 17 24.88 0.13 -15.95
CA CYS A 17 24.82 1.24 -16.89
C CYS A 17 25.75 1.03 -18.10
N ILE A 18 26.95 0.50 -17.88
CA ILE A 18 27.90 0.15 -18.95
C ILE A 18 27.38 -1.05 -19.75
N ALA A 19 26.87 -2.09 -19.09
CA ALA A 19 26.27 -3.24 -19.75
C ALA A 19 25.07 -2.83 -20.61
N ALA A 20 24.25 -1.88 -20.14
CA ALA A 20 23.12 -1.35 -20.89
C ALA A 20 23.53 -0.71 -22.22
N LEU A 21 24.68 -0.02 -22.28
CA LEU A 21 25.22 0.57 -23.52
C LEU A 21 25.49 -0.51 -24.58
N THR A 22 25.96 -1.69 -24.16
CA THR A 22 26.23 -2.81 -25.07
C THR A 22 24.97 -3.50 -25.60
N SER A 23 23.81 -3.18 -25.01
CA SER A 23 22.52 -3.80 -25.32
C SER A 23 21.50 -2.84 -25.93
N LEU A 24 21.95 -1.69 -26.42
CA LEU A 24 21.10 -0.72 -27.13
C LEU A 24 20.44 -1.34 -28.38
N PRO A 25 19.24 -0.87 -28.77
CA PRO A 25 18.52 0.32 -28.28
C PRO A 25 17.76 0.11 -26.96
N LEU A 26 17.31 1.20 -26.31
CA LEU A 26 16.49 1.14 -25.08
C LEU A 26 15.09 0.56 -25.31
N LEU A 27 14.50 0.90 -26.47
CA LEU A 27 13.22 0.39 -26.93
C LEU A 27 13.43 -0.33 -28.25
N GLY A 28 12.78 -1.48 -28.41
CA GLY A 28 12.93 -2.39 -29.54
C GLY A 28 12.11 -1.98 -30.75
N GLU A 29 11.98 -2.91 -31.68
CA GLU A 29 11.16 -2.74 -32.88
C GLU A 29 9.67 -2.62 -32.52
N GLY A 30 8.91 -1.82 -33.27
CA GLY A 30 7.48 -1.58 -33.01
C GLY A 30 7.15 -0.31 -32.22
N MET A 31 8.13 0.59 -32.02
CA MET A 31 7.88 1.93 -31.46
C MET A 31 6.89 2.72 -32.33
N THR A 32 5.86 3.28 -31.70
CA THR A 32 4.98 4.26 -32.37
C THR A 32 5.52 5.68 -32.24
N ARG A 33 6.33 5.96 -31.21
CA ARG A 33 6.97 7.25 -30.94
C ARG A 33 8.47 7.05 -30.71
N PRO A 34 9.33 7.36 -31.70
CA PRO A 34 10.76 7.13 -31.55
C PRO A 34 11.34 7.97 -30.42
N LEU A 35 12.20 7.35 -29.61
CA LEU A 35 12.95 8.03 -28.57
C LEU A 35 14.03 8.91 -29.22
N SER A 36 14.16 10.17 -28.83
CA SER A 36 15.26 10.98 -29.33
C SER A 36 16.61 10.47 -28.79
N ASP A 37 17.65 10.48 -29.62
CA ASP A 37 19.00 10.07 -29.22
C ASP A 37 19.53 10.89 -28.03
N GLY A 38 19.14 12.17 -27.95
CA GLY A 38 19.43 13.04 -26.82
C GLY A 38 18.78 12.57 -25.51
N THR A 39 17.54 12.06 -25.57
CA THR A 39 16.86 11.50 -24.39
C THR A 39 17.54 10.22 -23.93
N ALA A 40 17.89 9.31 -24.86
CA ALA A 40 18.58 8.07 -24.53
C ALA A 40 19.90 8.34 -23.80
N SER A 41 20.78 9.13 -24.42
CA SER A 41 22.08 9.49 -23.86
C SER A 41 21.97 10.20 -22.51
N LEU A 42 20.99 11.09 -22.34
CA LEU A 42 20.76 11.78 -21.08
C LEU A 42 20.41 10.82 -19.93
N ILE A 43 19.64 9.75 -20.16
CA ILE A 43 19.34 8.75 -19.12
C ILE A 43 20.64 8.09 -18.64
N PHE A 44 21.50 7.64 -19.55
CA PHE A 44 22.80 7.06 -19.20
C PHE A 44 23.67 8.03 -18.41
N ILE A 45 23.75 9.29 -18.87
CA ILE A 45 24.52 10.34 -18.20
C ILE A 45 24.00 10.55 -16.77
N ILE A 46 22.68 10.63 -16.57
CA ILE A 46 22.09 10.82 -15.24
C ILE A 46 22.42 9.65 -14.31
N VAL A 47 22.25 8.41 -14.76
CA VAL A 47 22.55 7.21 -13.95
C VAL A 47 24.04 7.15 -13.62
N ALA A 48 24.92 7.33 -14.60
CA ALA A 48 26.36 7.29 -14.41
C ALA A 48 26.85 8.44 -13.51
N ALA A 49 26.38 9.67 -13.75
CA ALA A 49 26.74 10.83 -12.95
C ALA A 49 26.27 10.68 -11.50
N ALA A 50 25.03 10.22 -11.27
CA ALA A 50 24.51 9.99 -9.92
C ALA A 50 25.35 8.94 -9.16
N ALA A 51 25.73 7.85 -9.83
CA ALA A 51 26.58 6.84 -9.24
C ALA A 51 28.00 7.37 -8.93
N LEU A 52 28.65 8.05 -9.88
CA LEU A 52 30.00 8.60 -9.72
C LEU A 52 30.07 9.70 -8.65
N LEU A 53 29.16 10.68 -8.71
CA LEU A 53 29.09 11.78 -7.74
C LEU A 53 28.81 11.26 -6.33
N SER A 54 28.06 10.17 -6.19
CA SER A 54 27.81 9.56 -4.89
C SER A 54 29.05 8.91 -4.26
N PHE A 55 30.11 8.61 -5.02
CA PHE A 55 31.39 8.13 -4.46
C PHE A 55 32.28 9.25 -3.91
N ALA A 56 32.04 10.49 -4.32
CA ALA A 56 32.80 11.62 -3.84
C ALA A 56 32.72 11.73 -2.30
N PRO A 57 33.79 12.17 -1.62
CA PRO A 57 33.84 12.29 -0.16
C PRO A 57 33.06 13.52 0.32
N GLN A 58 31.75 13.46 0.13
CA GLN A 58 30.77 14.50 0.43
C GLN A 58 29.87 14.07 1.60
N PRO A 59 29.23 15.02 2.31
CA PRO A 59 28.37 14.69 3.44
C PRO A 59 27.16 13.83 3.00
N PRO A 60 26.59 13.00 3.90
CA PRO A 60 25.48 12.10 3.57
C PRO A 60 24.28 12.81 2.94
N ALA A 61 23.97 14.04 3.36
CA ALA A 61 22.87 14.83 2.81
C ALA A 61 23.08 15.15 1.32
N TYR A 62 24.29 15.53 0.93
CA TYR A 62 24.62 15.77 -0.47
C TYR A 62 24.47 14.50 -1.31
N ARG A 63 25.00 13.37 -0.81
CA ARG A 63 24.91 12.08 -1.50
C ARG A 63 23.45 11.64 -1.65
N ALA A 64 22.64 11.78 -0.59
CA ALA A 64 21.22 11.47 -0.62
C ALA A 64 20.48 12.30 -1.69
N THR A 65 20.73 13.61 -1.76
CA THR A 65 20.11 14.50 -2.77
C THR A 65 20.50 14.13 -4.19
N VAL A 66 21.79 13.90 -4.46
CA VAL A 66 22.28 13.50 -5.78
C VAL A 66 21.65 12.16 -6.21
N LEU A 67 21.63 11.17 -5.31
CA LEU A 67 21.04 9.88 -5.57
C LEU A 67 19.52 9.97 -5.76
N PHE A 68 18.84 10.81 -4.98
CA PHE A 68 17.41 11.03 -5.11
C PHE A 68 17.08 11.59 -6.50
N ILE A 69 17.71 12.71 -6.88
CA ILE A 69 17.47 13.35 -8.18
C ILE A 69 17.85 12.41 -9.33
N GLY A 70 19.02 11.78 -9.24
CA GLY A 70 19.52 10.90 -10.29
C GLY A 70 18.65 9.67 -10.51
N ALA A 71 18.34 8.93 -9.45
CA ALA A 71 17.56 7.70 -9.54
C ALA A 71 16.13 7.98 -10.02
N HIS A 72 15.45 8.96 -9.42
CA HIS A 72 14.05 9.27 -9.77
C HIS A 72 13.94 9.98 -11.12
N GLY A 73 14.89 10.85 -11.46
CA GLY A 73 14.94 11.50 -12.77
C GLY A 73 15.15 10.50 -13.90
N ALA A 74 16.09 9.56 -13.75
CA ALA A 74 16.29 8.48 -14.72
C ALA A 74 15.05 7.58 -14.84
N ALA A 75 14.45 7.18 -13.71
CA ALA A 75 13.23 6.38 -13.69
C ALA A 75 12.04 7.08 -14.37
N TRP A 76 11.87 8.38 -14.12
CA TRP A 76 10.85 9.20 -14.76
C TRP A 76 11.03 9.21 -16.27
N MET A 77 12.25 9.43 -16.75
CA MET A 77 12.55 9.43 -18.18
C MET A 77 12.31 8.06 -18.82
N LEU A 78 12.72 6.97 -18.16
CA LEU A 78 12.43 5.60 -18.60
C LEU A 78 10.91 5.35 -18.70
N LEU A 79 10.13 5.69 -17.66
CA LEU A 79 8.67 5.55 -17.70
C LEU A 79 8.03 6.41 -18.79
N SER A 80 8.53 7.64 -18.99
CA SER A 80 8.02 8.52 -20.05
C SER A 80 8.28 7.96 -21.44
N ALA A 81 9.39 7.25 -21.64
CA ALA A 81 9.75 6.60 -22.91
C ALA A 81 8.76 5.47 -23.29
N LEU A 82 8.14 4.82 -22.30
CA LEU A 82 7.12 3.79 -22.54
C LEU A 82 5.78 4.36 -22.99
N SER A 83 5.52 5.65 -22.82
CA SER A 83 4.24 6.27 -23.19
C SER A 83 3.98 6.21 -24.70
N GLY A 84 3.12 5.27 -25.11
CA GLY A 84 2.85 4.96 -26.51
C GLY A 84 3.75 3.88 -27.11
N ASN A 85 4.75 3.39 -26.36
CA ASN A 85 5.67 2.33 -26.78
C ASN A 85 5.59 1.13 -25.81
N GLU A 86 4.38 0.77 -25.40
CA GLU A 86 4.14 -0.38 -24.51
C GLU A 86 4.69 -1.67 -25.13
N ALA A 87 5.19 -2.59 -24.30
CA ALA A 87 5.78 -3.87 -24.69
C ALA A 87 7.04 -3.79 -25.57
N THR A 88 7.67 -2.62 -25.70
CA THR A 88 8.90 -2.44 -26.51
C THR A 88 10.18 -2.39 -25.67
N ALA A 89 10.13 -2.52 -24.35
CA ALA A 89 11.33 -2.36 -23.52
C ALA A 89 12.37 -3.47 -23.77
N THR A 90 13.61 -3.10 -24.02
CA THR A 90 14.71 -4.05 -24.24
C THR A 90 15.46 -4.37 -22.95
N ARG A 91 16.49 -5.22 -23.04
CA ARG A 91 17.41 -5.49 -21.93
C ARG A 91 18.08 -4.23 -21.40
N ALA A 92 18.46 -3.28 -22.27
CA ALA A 92 19.09 -2.02 -21.86
C ALA A 92 18.19 -1.21 -20.93
N PHE A 93 16.88 -1.16 -21.24
CA PHE A 93 15.88 -0.51 -20.40
C PHE A 93 15.84 -1.11 -18.99
N PHE A 94 15.73 -2.43 -18.87
CA PHE A 94 15.65 -3.10 -17.58
C PHE A 94 16.95 -2.99 -16.78
N LEU A 95 18.11 -3.00 -17.44
CA LEU A 95 19.40 -2.78 -16.79
C LEU A 95 19.49 -1.37 -16.19
N LEU A 96 19.06 -0.33 -16.91
CA LEU A 96 19.04 1.04 -16.39
C LEU A 96 17.97 1.24 -15.31
N LEU A 97 16.82 0.60 -15.43
CA LEU A 97 15.78 0.61 -14.40
C LEU A 97 16.31 0.00 -13.10
N PHE A 98 16.98 -1.15 -13.20
CA PHE A 98 17.58 -1.83 -12.05
C PHE A 98 18.77 -1.06 -11.46
N ALA A 99 19.61 -0.43 -12.30
CA ALA A 99 20.65 0.48 -11.85
C ALA A 99 20.07 1.67 -11.06
N SER A 100 19.00 2.27 -11.57
CA SER A 100 18.30 3.38 -10.91
C SER A 100 17.68 2.95 -9.57
N TRP A 101 17.11 1.74 -9.50
CA TRP A 101 16.62 1.16 -8.24
C TRP A 101 17.72 0.97 -7.20
N LEU A 102 18.89 0.46 -7.59
CA LEU A 102 20.05 0.33 -6.69
C LEU A 102 20.53 1.70 -6.17
N LEU A 103 20.50 2.73 -7.01
CA LEU A 103 20.83 4.10 -6.59
C LEU A 103 19.79 4.68 -5.64
N ALA A 104 18.51 4.35 -5.81
CA ALA A 104 17.46 4.73 -4.85
C ALA A 104 17.59 3.99 -3.51
N TRP A 105 17.95 2.71 -3.51
CA TRP A 105 18.28 2.00 -2.27
C TRP A 105 19.49 2.64 -1.58
N ARG A 106 20.52 3.01 -2.34
CA ARG A 106 21.65 3.76 -1.79
C ARG A 106 21.20 5.11 -1.22
N CYS A 107 20.27 5.82 -1.88
CA CYS A 107 19.68 7.07 -1.37
C CYS A 107 19.08 6.86 0.03
N VAL A 108 18.24 5.83 0.20
CA VAL A 108 17.66 5.46 1.50
C VAL A 108 18.74 5.16 2.55
N THR A 109 19.80 4.45 2.15
CA THR A 109 20.94 4.13 3.02
C THR A 109 21.72 5.37 3.46
N GLU A 110 21.77 6.42 2.63
CA GLU A 110 22.41 7.69 3.00
C GLU A 110 21.48 8.56 3.85
N LEU A 111 20.17 8.56 3.58
CA LEU A 111 19.18 9.24 4.41
C LEU A 111 19.13 8.68 5.84
N SER A 112 19.28 7.37 6.01
CA SER A 112 19.28 6.74 7.34
C SER A 112 20.51 7.09 8.19
N LYS A 113 21.57 7.63 7.59
CA LYS A 113 22.77 8.11 8.31
C LYS A 113 22.59 9.53 8.85
N LEU A 114 21.57 10.25 8.42
CA LEU A 114 21.31 11.62 8.88
C LEU A 114 20.78 11.59 10.32
N GLN A 115 21.35 12.42 11.17
CA GLN A 115 20.89 12.64 12.55
C GLN A 115 20.28 14.04 12.66
N PRO A 116 18.98 14.21 12.33
CA PRO A 116 18.34 15.51 12.41
C PRO A 116 18.24 16.01 13.85
N VAL A 117 18.65 17.25 14.05
CA VAL A 117 18.59 17.95 15.35
C VAL A 117 17.16 18.37 15.69
N THR A 118 16.33 18.67 14.68
CA THR A 118 14.95 19.15 14.86
C THR A 118 13.92 18.02 14.85
N THR A 119 12.82 18.18 15.59
CA THR A 119 11.68 17.24 15.58
C THR A 119 11.09 17.10 14.18
N PHE A 120 10.94 18.22 13.45
CA PHE A 120 10.47 18.20 12.06
C PHE A 120 11.39 17.41 11.13
N GLY A 121 12.71 17.52 11.31
CA GLY A 121 13.67 16.72 10.54
C GLY A 121 13.54 15.22 10.81
N LYS A 122 13.29 14.83 12.08
CA LYS A 122 13.04 13.43 12.46
C LYS A 122 11.77 12.89 11.79
N SER A 123 10.63 13.58 11.94
CA SER A 123 9.36 13.16 11.33
C SER A 123 9.44 13.11 9.80
N SER A 124 10.14 14.07 9.18
CA SER A 124 10.31 14.10 7.73
C SER A 124 11.10 12.89 7.22
N LEU A 125 12.20 12.52 7.89
CA LEU A 125 12.96 11.32 7.50
C LEU A 125 12.17 10.03 7.75
N GLN A 126 11.38 9.97 8.82
CA GLN A 126 10.50 8.84 9.14
C GLN A 126 9.43 8.59 8.06
N LEU A 127 8.98 9.63 7.36
CA LEU A 127 8.03 9.51 6.25
C LEU A 127 8.73 9.35 4.89
N LEU A 128 9.82 10.09 4.65
CA LEU A 128 10.52 10.11 3.37
C LEU A 128 11.15 8.75 3.03
N ILE A 129 11.79 8.10 3.99
CA ILE A 129 12.44 6.79 3.78
C ILE A 129 11.45 5.72 3.29
N PRO A 130 10.34 5.43 4.02
CA PRO A 130 9.34 4.47 3.54
C PRO A 130 8.60 4.96 2.29
N ALA A 131 8.43 6.27 2.10
CA ALA A 131 7.83 6.81 0.88
C ALA A 131 8.68 6.54 -0.37
N ILE A 132 10.01 6.72 -0.31
CA ILE A 132 10.91 6.37 -1.43
C ILE A 132 10.82 4.87 -1.73
N PHE A 133 10.83 4.03 -0.69
CA PHE A 133 10.69 2.59 -0.86
C PHE A 133 9.37 2.21 -1.54
N GLY A 134 8.24 2.72 -1.04
CA GLY A 134 6.92 2.47 -1.62
C GLY A 134 6.79 3.01 -3.05
N ALA A 135 7.33 4.20 -3.33
CA ALA A 135 7.36 4.77 -4.67
C ALA A 135 8.14 3.88 -5.65
N TRP A 136 9.28 3.34 -5.24
CA TRP A 136 10.07 2.44 -6.09
C TRP A 136 9.39 1.10 -6.35
N ILE A 137 8.58 0.58 -5.43
CA ILE A 137 7.73 -0.59 -5.71
C ILE A 137 6.76 -0.26 -6.85
N LEU A 138 6.08 0.89 -6.80
CA LEU A 138 5.13 1.31 -7.84
C LEU A 138 5.82 1.60 -9.18
N ILE A 139 6.99 2.27 -9.16
CA ILE A 139 7.79 2.56 -10.35
C ILE A 139 8.24 1.27 -11.03
N LEU A 140 8.78 0.30 -10.27
CA LEU A 140 9.20 -0.98 -10.84
C LEU A 140 8.00 -1.76 -11.38
N TRP A 141 6.90 -1.82 -10.64
CA TRP A 141 5.67 -2.49 -11.10
C TRP A 141 5.15 -1.86 -12.40
N GLU A 142 5.00 -0.55 -12.45
CA GLU A 142 4.59 0.19 -13.66
C GLU A 142 5.56 -0.08 -14.82
N ALA A 143 6.87 0.10 -14.62
CA ALA A 143 7.86 -0.04 -15.67
C ALA A 143 7.96 -1.48 -16.21
N VAL A 144 7.84 -2.48 -15.34
CA VAL A 144 7.89 -3.89 -15.73
C VAL A 144 6.62 -4.29 -16.47
N THR A 145 5.44 -3.96 -15.96
CA THR A 145 4.17 -4.33 -16.61
C THR A 145 4.04 -3.71 -17.99
N ARG A 146 4.36 -2.42 -18.11
CA ARG A 146 4.32 -1.67 -19.35
C ARG A 146 5.44 -2.03 -20.31
N GLY A 147 6.67 -2.06 -19.80
CA GLY A 147 7.86 -2.33 -20.61
C GLY A 147 7.89 -3.75 -21.16
N ALA A 148 7.57 -4.75 -20.35
CA ALA A 148 7.58 -6.16 -20.76
C ALA A 148 6.28 -6.60 -21.46
N GLY A 149 5.26 -5.75 -21.53
CA GLY A 149 3.98 -6.10 -22.15
C GLY A 149 3.21 -7.16 -21.37
N VAL A 150 3.24 -7.09 -20.03
CA VAL A 150 2.52 -8.04 -19.18
C VAL A 150 1.01 -7.93 -19.46
N PRO A 151 0.31 -9.04 -19.76
CA PRO A 151 -1.12 -9.01 -20.02
C PRO A 151 -1.90 -8.33 -18.89
N PHE A 152 -2.77 -7.39 -19.26
CA PHE A 152 -3.56 -6.59 -18.31
C PHE A 152 -4.38 -7.45 -17.33
N ILE A 153 -4.84 -8.63 -17.78
CA ILE A 153 -5.62 -9.56 -16.96
C ILE A 153 -4.79 -10.24 -15.86
N LEU A 154 -3.47 -10.36 -16.04
CA LEU A 154 -2.57 -10.96 -15.07
C LEU A 154 -2.11 -9.94 -14.03
N LEU A 155 -1.65 -8.78 -14.51
CA LEU A 155 -1.12 -7.73 -13.65
C LEU A 155 -1.27 -6.35 -14.31
N PRO A 156 -2.35 -5.61 -14.00
CA PRO A 156 -2.53 -4.28 -14.56
C PRO A 156 -1.48 -3.30 -14.00
N PRO A 157 -1.07 -2.29 -14.79
CA PRO A 157 -0.14 -1.26 -14.31
C PRO A 157 -0.80 -0.39 -13.22
N PRO A 158 -0.06 0.04 -12.18
CA PRO A 158 -0.57 0.91 -11.12
C PRO A 158 -1.29 2.17 -11.63
N SER A 159 -0.80 2.78 -12.71
CA SER A 159 -1.44 3.96 -13.31
C SER A 159 -2.86 3.68 -13.80
N ALA A 160 -3.10 2.51 -14.39
CA ALA A 160 -4.43 2.09 -14.84
C ALA A 160 -5.37 1.77 -13.66
N ILE A 161 -4.84 1.18 -12.58
CA ILE A 161 -5.59 0.97 -11.34
C ILE A 161 -6.06 2.32 -10.77
N GLY A 162 -5.14 3.28 -10.66
CA GLY A 162 -5.45 4.63 -10.20
C GLY A 162 -6.50 5.32 -11.07
N ALA A 163 -6.35 5.24 -12.40
CA ALA A 163 -7.32 5.80 -13.34
C ALA A 163 -8.71 5.15 -13.17
N ARG A 164 -8.77 3.83 -12.97
CA ARG A 164 -10.04 3.12 -12.77
C ARG A 164 -10.70 3.50 -11.45
N ILE A 165 -9.93 3.66 -10.36
CA ILE A 165 -10.46 4.12 -9.06
C ILE A 165 -11.05 5.52 -9.22
N MET A 166 -10.32 6.45 -9.85
CA MET A 166 -10.81 7.82 -10.08
C MET A 166 -12.08 7.86 -10.93
N ALA A 167 -12.13 7.07 -12.01
CA ALA A 167 -13.31 6.96 -12.86
C ALA A 167 -14.52 6.30 -12.17
N SER A 168 -14.29 5.53 -11.10
CA SER A 168 -15.33 4.78 -10.40
C SER A 168 -15.73 5.41 -9.05
N LEU A 169 -15.20 6.60 -8.71
CA LEU A 169 -15.47 7.26 -7.43
C LEU A 169 -16.96 7.35 -7.05
N PRO A 170 -17.90 7.65 -7.97
CA PRO A 170 -19.33 7.65 -7.63
C PRO A 170 -19.82 6.27 -7.16
N ILE A 171 -19.43 5.21 -7.87
CA ILE A 171 -19.80 3.83 -7.54
C ILE A 171 -19.18 3.42 -6.19
N LEU A 172 -17.90 3.70 -5.99
CA LEU A 172 -17.23 3.46 -4.70
C LEU A 172 -17.91 4.24 -3.56
N GLY A 173 -18.38 5.46 -3.83
CA GLY A 173 -19.14 6.26 -2.88
C GLY A 173 -20.48 5.63 -2.51
N ASP A 174 -21.21 5.12 -3.49
CA ASP A 174 -22.46 4.38 -3.28
C ASP A 174 -22.23 3.08 -2.51
N ASP A 175 -21.16 2.35 -2.81
CA ASP A 175 -20.76 1.13 -2.10
C ASP A 175 -20.39 1.42 -0.63
N VAL A 176 -19.64 2.50 -0.38
CA VAL A 176 -19.34 2.99 0.97
C VAL A 176 -20.63 3.36 1.69
N ARG A 177 -21.55 4.06 1.01
CA ARG A 177 -22.83 4.44 1.61
C ARG A 177 -23.67 3.24 2.00
N GLN A 178 -23.75 2.25 1.11
CA GLN A 178 -24.50 1.03 1.35
C GLN A 178 -23.87 0.18 2.47
N THR A 179 -22.55 0.01 2.43
CA THR A 179 -21.84 -0.88 3.34
C THR A 179 -21.67 -0.25 4.72
N ILE A 180 -21.09 0.95 4.79
CA ILE A 180 -20.74 1.59 6.07
C ILE A 180 -21.98 2.23 6.69
N PHE A 181 -22.63 3.16 6.00
CA PHE A 181 -23.65 4.00 6.63
C PHE A 181 -25.01 3.32 6.78
N LYS A 182 -25.43 2.49 5.80
CA LYS A 182 -26.71 1.77 5.90
C LYS A 182 -26.58 0.46 6.65
N ALA A 183 -25.71 -0.45 6.20
CA ALA A 183 -25.63 -1.78 6.78
C ALA A 183 -24.89 -1.81 8.13
N VAL A 184 -23.61 -1.44 8.13
CA VAL A 184 -22.72 -1.62 9.30
C VAL A 184 -23.11 -0.68 10.43
N LEU A 185 -23.27 0.63 10.18
CA LEU A 185 -23.51 1.61 11.24
C LEU A 185 -24.84 1.33 11.97
N ILE A 186 -25.92 1.14 11.23
CA ILE A 186 -27.24 0.84 11.82
C ILE A 186 -27.19 -0.50 12.54
N GLY A 187 -26.65 -1.54 11.90
CA GLY A 187 -26.59 -2.87 12.52
C GLY A 187 -25.70 -2.91 13.76
N TYR A 188 -24.58 -2.19 13.75
CA TYR A 188 -23.66 -2.07 14.88
C TYR A 188 -24.33 -1.34 16.05
N VAL A 189 -24.93 -0.17 15.80
CA VAL A 189 -25.61 0.60 16.85
C VAL A 189 -26.75 -0.21 17.47
N VAL A 190 -27.62 -0.80 16.65
CA VAL A 190 -28.77 -1.58 17.14
C VAL A 190 -28.31 -2.85 17.87
N GLY A 191 -27.36 -3.59 17.31
CA GLY A 191 -26.84 -4.83 17.90
C GLY A 191 -26.11 -4.58 19.22
N CYS A 192 -25.21 -3.60 19.27
CA CYS A 192 -24.50 -3.25 20.51
C CYS A 192 -25.45 -2.67 21.56
N LEU A 193 -26.36 -1.78 21.19
CA LEU A 193 -27.31 -1.18 22.13
C LEU A 193 -28.24 -2.24 22.73
N SER A 194 -28.80 -3.11 21.89
CA SER A 194 -29.66 -4.21 22.37
C SER A 194 -28.88 -5.21 23.23
N GLY A 195 -27.66 -5.58 22.85
CA GLY A 195 -26.79 -6.46 23.64
C GLY A 195 -26.44 -5.86 24.99
N PHE A 196 -26.11 -4.57 25.04
CA PHE A 196 -25.83 -3.83 26.27
C PHE A 196 -27.06 -3.75 27.18
N VAL A 197 -28.24 -3.38 26.66
CA VAL A 197 -29.48 -3.32 27.44
C VAL A 197 -29.81 -4.68 28.03
N VAL A 198 -29.72 -5.75 27.22
CA VAL A 198 -29.96 -7.12 27.70
C VAL A 198 -28.93 -7.53 28.75
N ALA A 199 -27.66 -7.12 28.64
CA ALA A 199 -26.64 -7.38 29.64
C ALA A 199 -26.97 -6.75 31.00
N VAL A 200 -27.39 -5.48 31.01
CA VAL A 200 -27.77 -4.77 32.23
C VAL A 200 -28.99 -5.44 32.90
N LEU A 201 -29.97 -5.88 32.11
CA LEU A 201 -31.12 -6.63 32.61
C LEU A 201 -30.71 -8.01 33.15
N ALA A 202 -29.83 -8.71 32.44
CA ALA A 202 -29.31 -10.01 32.85
C ALA A 202 -28.49 -9.92 34.15
N ASP A 203 -27.80 -8.81 34.40
CA ASP A 203 -27.05 -8.60 35.63
C ASP A 203 -27.94 -8.59 36.88
N ARG A 204 -29.15 -8.03 36.75
CA ARG A 204 -30.13 -7.97 37.83
C ARG A 204 -30.86 -9.31 38.05
N VAL A 205 -30.84 -10.22 37.08
CA VAL A 205 -31.60 -11.49 37.12
C VAL A 205 -30.66 -12.68 36.88
N ALA A 206 -30.28 -13.35 37.96
CA ALA A 206 -29.33 -14.47 37.92
C ALA A 206 -29.72 -15.60 36.96
N PHE A 207 -31.02 -15.83 36.74
CA PHE A 207 -31.52 -16.80 35.76
C PHE A 207 -31.16 -16.39 34.31
N LEU A 208 -31.40 -15.13 33.94
CA LEU A 208 -31.08 -14.60 32.61
C LEU A 208 -29.57 -14.64 32.37
N ARG A 209 -28.75 -14.25 33.35
CA ARG A 209 -27.29 -14.33 33.23
C ARG A 209 -26.81 -15.75 32.97
N ARG A 210 -27.31 -16.75 33.70
CA ARG A 210 -26.89 -18.15 33.52
C ARG A 210 -27.39 -18.76 32.21
N GLY A 211 -28.56 -18.35 31.72
CA GLY A 211 -29.13 -18.86 30.47
C GLY A 211 -28.56 -18.21 29.22
N LEU A 212 -28.29 -16.90 29.25
CA LEU A 212 -27.83 -16.15 28.07
C LEU A 212 -26.36 -16.37 27.74
N LEU A 213 -25.49 -16.60 28.73
CA LEU A 213 -24.05 -16.79 28.49
C LEU A 213 -23.75 -18.04 27.64
N PRO A 214 -24.31 -19.24 27.92
CA PRO A 214 -24.13 -20.41 27.06
C PRO A 214 -24.64 -20.20 25.63
N ILE A 215 -25.81 -19.55 25.49
CA ILE A 215 -26.41 -19.25 24.18
C ILE A 215 -25.51 -18.28 23.41
N GLY A 216 -25.01 -17.24 24.06
CA GLY A 216 -24.11 -16.28 23.43
C GLY A 216 -22.81 -16.90 22.94
N ASN A 217 -22.24 -17.81 23.72
CA ASN A 217 -21.06 -18.58 23.29
C ASN A 217 -21.37 -19.49 22.10
N MET A 218 -22.52 -20.16 22.10
CA MET A 218 -22.96 -21.01 20.98
C MET A 218 -23.17 -20.21 19.69
N VAL A 219 -23.89 -19.08 19.76
CA VAL A 219 -24.17 -18.26 18.57
C VAL A 219 -22.89 -17.61 18.05
N SER A 220 -21.97 -17.21 18.94
CA SER A 220 -20.67 -16.66 18.54
C SER A 220 -19.78 -17.69 17.82
N ALA A 221 -20.06 -19.00 17.99
CA ALA A 221 -19.37 -20.07 17.29
C ALA A 221 -19.98 -20.40 15.91
N LEU A 222 -21.17 -19.89 15.59
CA LEU A 222 -21.81 -20.12 14.30
C LEU A 222 -21.08 -19.35 13.18
N PRO A 223 -20.72 -20.01 12.07
CA PRO A 223 -20.09 -19.32 10.95
C PRO A 223 -21.08 -18.38 10.26
N ILE A 224 -20.63 -17.17 9.92
CA ILE A 224 -21.44 -16.15 9.22
C ILE A 224 -22.04 -16.71 7.92
N ILE A 225 -21.27 -17.55 7.20
CA ILE A 225 -21.69 -18.20 5.95
C ILE A 225 -22.97 -19.03 6.14
N GLY A 226 -23.21 -19.60 7.33
CA GLY A 226 -24.43 -20.37 7.63
C GLY A 226 -25.65 -19.49 7.91
N ILE A 227 -25.45 -18.31 8.51
CA ILE A 227 -26.53 -17.39 8.90
C ILE A 227 -26.97 -16.52 7.71
N ALA A 228 -26.02 -16.13 6.84
CA ALA A 228 -26.27 -15.18 5.77
C ALA A 228 -27.43 -15.56 4.82
N PRO A 229 -27.59 -16.81 4.35
CA PRO A 229 -28.70 -17.17 3.47
C PRO A 229 -30.07 -17.04 4.13
N VAL A 230 -30.18 -17.39 5.43
CA VAL A 230 -31.43 -17.29 6.19
C VAL A 230 -31.85 -15.83 6.33
N VAL A 231 -30.90 -14.97 6.68
CA VAL A 231 -31.15 -13.53 6.83
C VAL A 231 -31.49 -12.88 5.48
N VAL A 232 -30.87 -13.33 4.38
CA VAL A 232 -31.25 -12.88 3.02
C VAL A 232 -32.65 -13.36 2.65
N MET A 233 -33.04 -14.58 3.02
CA MET A 233 -34.40 -15.08 2.79
C MET A 233 -35.45 -14.27 3.56
N TRP A 234 -35.12 -13.78 4.76
CA TRP A 234 -36.04 -12.97 5.58
C TRP A 234 -36.09 -11.49 5.18
N PHE A 235 -34.95 -10.89 4.86
CA PHE A 235 -34.80 -9.44 4.69
C PHE A 235 -34.44 -9.00 3.26
N GLY A 236 -34.33 -9.94 2.32
CA GLY A 236 -33.99 -9.68 0.92
C GLY A 236 -32.50 -9.53 0.64
N PHE A 237 -32.14 -9.08 -0.56
CA PHE A 237 -30.75 -8.95 -1.01
C PHE A 237 -30.10 -7.61 -0.66
N ASP A 238 -30.90 -6.63 -0.27
CA ASP A 238 -30.44 -5.27 0.03
C ASP A 238 -29.77 -5.15 1.40
N TRP A 239 -29.40 -3.90 1.73
CA TRP A 239 -28.75 -3.53 2.98
C TRP A 239 -29.44 -4.01 4.27
N PRO A 240 -30.80 -4.17 4.38
CA PRO A 240 -31.42 -4.65 5.62
C PRO A 240 -30.94 -6.04 6.03
N SER A 241 -30.72 -6.94 5.05
CA SER A 241 -30.17 -8.26 5.33
C SER A 241 -28.76 -8.20 5.92
N LYS A 242 -27.94 -7.27 5.43
CA LYS A 242 -26.56 -7.09 5.91
C LYS A 242 -26.56 -6.45 7.29
N ALA A 243 -27.45 -5.49 7.54
CA ALA A 243 -27.64 -4.91 8.87
C ALA A 243 -28.08 -5.99 9.89
N ALA A 244 -29.02 -6.87 9.54
CA ALA A 244 -29.46 -7.95 10.42
C ALA A 244 -28.34 -8.95 10.76
N VAL A 245 -27.48 -9.30 9.79
CA VAL A 245 -26.27 -10.09 10.08
C VAL A 245 -25.36 -9.36 11.07
N VAL A 246 -25.11 -8.07 10.86
CA VAL A 246 -24.28 -7.27 11.78
C VAL A 246 -24.89 -7.23 13.18
N ILE A 247 -26.20 -7.05 13.32
CA ILE A 247 -26.91 -7.06 14.62
C ILE A 247 -26.64 -8.36 15.37
N ILE A 248 -26.85 -9.51 14.72
CA ILE A 248 -26.65 -10.83 15.35
C ILE A 248 -25.19 -10.98 15.80
N MET A 249 -24.24 -10.61 14.93
CA MET A 249 -22.81 -10.78 15.19
C MET A 249 -22.27 -9.84 16.27
N THR A 250 -22.86 -8.65 16.47
CA THR A 250 -22.42 -7.69 17.48
C THR A 250 -23.18 -7.82 18.80
N PHE A 251 -24.43 -8.29 18.77
CA PHE A 251 -25.27 -8.47 19.95
C PHE A 251 -24.63 -9.38 21.00
N PHE A 252 -24.21 -10.59 20.62
CA PHE A 252 -23.73 -11.58 21.58
C PHE A 252 -22.37 -11.23 22.19
N PRO A 253 -21.34 -10.82 21.42
CA PRO A 253 -20.10 -10.33 22.00
C PRO A 253 -20.32 -9.14 22.94
N MET A 254 -21.20 -8.19 22.58
CA MET A 254 -21.51 -7.05 23.44
C MET A 254 -22.20 -7.49 24.74
N LEU A 255 -23.17 -8.39 24.66
CA LEU A 255 -23.86 -8.97 25.81
C LEU A 255 -22.89 -9.66 26.77
N VAL A 256 -22.07 -10.58 26.26
CA VAL A 256 -21.13 -11.38 27.07
C VAL A 256 -20.08 -10.47 27.74
N ASN A 257 -19.47 -9.56 26.98
CA ASN A 257 -18.43 -8.66 27.50
C ASN A 257 -19.00 -7.68 28.54
N THR A 258 -20.22 -7.17 28.33
CA THR A 258 -20.85 -6.26 29.28
C THR A 258 -21.21 -6.98 30.59
N VAL A 259 -21.78 -8.19 30.52
CA VAL A 259 -22.05 -9.00 31.73
C VAL A 259 -20.76 -9.31 32.49
N ALA A 260 -19.68 -9.67 31.78
CA ALA A 260 -18.39 -9.92 32.40
C ALA A 260 -17.82 -8.66 33.07
N GLY A 261 -17.92 -7.50 32.41
CA GLY A 261 -17.49 -6.21 32.96
C GLY A 261 -18.28 -5.79 34.20
N LEU A 262 -19.61 -5.87 34.16
CA LEU A 262 -20.47 -5.61 35.31
C LEU A 262 -20.16 -6.57 36.47
N ALA A 263 -19.85 -7.83 36.19
CA ALA A 263 -19.47 -8.79 37.21
C ALA A 263 -18.15 -8.48 37.91
N ALA A 264 -17.24 -7.75 37.26
CA ALA A 264 -15.93 -7.40 37.79
C ALA A 264 -15.95 -6.16 38.70
N SER A 265 -16.97 -5.30 38.64
CA SER A 265 -17.10 -4.14 39.53
C SER A 265 -17.63 -4.53 40.91
N GLY A 266 -17.18 -3.81 41.95
CA GLY A 266 -17.50 -4.11 43.36
C GLY A 266 -18.98 -3.86 43.68
N SER A 267 -19.53 -4.56 44.69
CA SER A 267 -20.96 -4.44 45.02
C SER A 267 -21.40 -3.06 45.52
N MET A 268 -20.46 -2.20 45.92
CA MET A 268 -20.73 -0.81 46.31
C MET A 268 -20.87 0.14 45.09
N GLU A 269 -20.49 -0.31 43.89
CA GLU A 269 -20.45 0.50 42.66
C GLU A 269 -21.52 0.09 41.62
N ARG A 270 -22.38 -0.90 41.94
CA ARG A 270 -23.43 -1.50 41.07
C ARG A 270 -24.85 -1.11 41.50
#